data_AF-A0A952M2N6-F1
#
_entry.id   AF-A0A952M2N6-F1
#
_cell.length_a   1.000
_cell.length_b   1.000
_cell.length_c   1.000
_cell.angle_alpha   90.00
_cell.angle_beta   90.00
_cell.angle_gamma   90.00
#
_symmetry.space_group_name_H-M   'P 1'
#
loop_
_entity.id
_entity.type
_entity.pdbx_description
1 polymer ?
#
loop_
_entity_poly.entity_id
_entity_poly.type
_entity_poly.pdbx_seq_one_letter_code
_entity_poly.pdbx_strand_id
1 'polypeptide(L)'
;GELLVAEKYDPAVNWATHVDMKTGRPQVVAEYSTHQNGEDVNSTNICPAALGTKDQQPAAYSPDTQLFYVPTNHVCMDYEPFEVEYTAGQPYVGATLSMFPAGRVMNNGTDNLGNFIAWDNVKGEIKWSNPEPFSVWSGVLATAGNVVFYGTLEGYLKAVNAETGEELYRFKTPSGIIGNVTTWEHGGKQYIGVLSGLGGWAGIGFAAGLTGDTDGLGAVGAYKSLSSYTSLGGVLTVFSL
;
A
#
# COMPACT_ATOMS: atom_id res chain seq x y z
N GLY A 1 25.12 -6.61 7.95
CA GLY A 1 24.83 -5.42 7.15
C GLY A 1 24.94 -4.21 8.04
N GLU A 2 25.26 -3.05 7.47
CA GLU A 2 25.25 -1.75 8.15
C GLU A 2 23.91 -1.05 7.87
N LEU A 3 23.34 -0.35 8.85
CA LEU A 3 22.14 0.46 8.65
C LEU A 3 22.54 1.78 8.01
N LEU A 4 22.11 2.03 6.78
CA LEU A 4 22.51 3.20 6.00
C LEU A 4 21.51 4.36 6.09
N VAL A 5 20.21 4.06 5.95
CA VAL A 5 19.11 5.04 5.94
C VAL A 5 17.87 4.39 6.55
N ALA A 6 17.10 5.14 7.33
CA ALA A 6 15.90 4.65 8.01
C ALA A 6 14.79 5.71 8.08
N GLU A 7 14.58 6.40 6.96
CA GLU A 7 13.55 7.43 6.83
C GLU A 7 12.19 6.85 6.44
N LYS A 8 11.11 7.60 6.73
CA LYS A 8 9.73 7.17 6.55
C LYS A 8 9.28 7.33 5.09
N TYR A 9 8.71 6.26 4.53
CA TYR A 9 8.09 6.28 3.20
C TYR A 9 6.75 7.04 3.13
N ASP A 10 6.16 7.33 4.28
CA ASP A 10 4.93 8.09 4.42
C ASP A 10 5.05 9.02 5.63
N PRO A 11 4.85 10.34 5.45
CA PRO A 11 4.95 11.31 6.54
C PRO A 11 3.92 11.10 7.66
N ALA A 12 2.83 10.35 7.43
CA ALA A 12 1.83 10.07 8.45
C ALA A 12 2.33 9.12 9.55
N VAL A 13 3.39 8.33 9.31
CA VAL A 13 3.86 7.30 10.24
C VAL A 13 4.24 7.91 11.60
N ASN A 14 3.62 7.45 12.67
CA ASN A 14 3.72 8.06 14.01
C ASN A 14 4.10 7.09 15.15
N TRP A 15 4.03 5.77 14.96
CA TRP A 15 4.31 4.78 16.02
C TRP A 15 5.75 4.83 16.56
N ALA A 16 6.68 5.39 15.79
CA ALA A 16 8.06 5.67 16.18
C ALA A 16 8.49 7.05 15.71
N THR A 17 9.34 7.72 16.50
CA THR A 17 9.90 9.02 16.12
C THR A 17 10.95 8.88 15.02
N HIS A 18 11.90 7.96 15.21
CA HIS A 18 12.99 7.65 14.29
C HIS A 18 13.56 6.25 14.61
N VAL A 19 14.50 5.77 13.79
CA VAL A 19 15.35 4.62 14.10
C VAL A 19 16.69 5.13 14.61
N ASP A 20 17.14 4.67 15.78
CA ASP A 20 18.47 4.96 16.27
C ASP A 20 19.51 4.30 15.34
N MET A 21 20.31 5.12 14.64
CA MET A 21 21.22 4.64 13.60
C MET A 21 22.41 3.82 14.15
N LYS A 22 22.71 3.88 15.46
CA LYS A 22 23.77 3.09 16.08
C LYS A 22 23.30 1.68 16.42
N THR A 23 22.08 1.56 16.91
CA THR A 23 21.49 0.32 17.43
C THR A 23 20.55 -0.36 16.45
N GLY A 24 20.05 0.38 15.46
CA GLY A 24 19.00 -0.04 14.53
C GLY A 24 17.62 -0.15 15.17
N ARG A 25 17.43 0.39 16.39
CA ARG A 25 16.15 0.25 17.12
C ARG A 25 15.21 1.44 16.87
N PRO A 26 13.96 1.18 16.45
CA PRO A 26 12.92 2.21 16.42
C PRO A 26 12.65 2.77 17.81
N GLN A 27 12.58 4.10 17.91
CA GLN A 27 12.24 4.82 19.13
C GLN A 27 10.71 4.98 19.19
N VAL A 28 10.07 3.97 19.81
CA VAL A 28 8.61 3.82 19.91
C VAL A 28 7.99 4.99 20.69
N VAL A 29 6.83 5.46 20.22
CA VAL A 29 6.00 6.46 20.88
C VAL A 29 4.94 5.74 21.71
N ALA A 30 4.96 5.95 23.04
CA ALA A 30 4.09 5.26 23.98
C ALA A 30 2.59 5.42 23.67
N GLU A 31 2.18 6.63 23.27
CA GLU A 31 0.79 6.96 22.91
C GLU A 31 0.19 6.01 21.87
N TYR A 32 0.98 5.60 20.87
CA TYR A 32 0.54 4.74 19.77
C TYR A 32 0.89 3.25 19.99
N SER A 33 1.40 2.89 21.17
CA SER A 33 1.81 1.52 21.46
C SER A 33 0.67 0.70 22.06
N THR A 34 0.12 -0.22 21.26
CA THR A 34 -0.93 -1.15 21.71
C THR A 34 -0.47 -2.05 22.87
N HIS A 35 0.82 -2.40 22.92
CA HIS A 35 1.38 -3.19 24.00
C HIS A 35 1.51 -2.41 25.32
N GLN A 36 1.98 -1.16 25.27
CA GLN A 36 2.17 -0.35 26.48
C GLN A 36 0.84 0.17 27.03
N ASN A 37 -0.13 0.45 26.15
CA ASN A 37 -1.46 0.88 26.53
C ASN A 37 -2.25 -0.25 27.22
N GLY A 38 -1.95 -1.51 26.89
CA GLY A 38 -2.48 -2.68 27.58
C GLY A 38 -3.67 -3.34 26.88
N GLU A 39 -4.10 -4.45 27.46
CA GLU A 39 -5.27 -5.22 27.02
C GLU A 39 -6.57 -4.43 27.25
N ASP A 40 -7.54 -4.60 26.35
CA ASP A 40 -8.85 -3.94 26.35
C ASP A 40 -8.76 -2.40 26.31
N VAL A 41 -7.63 -1.87 25.82
CA VAL A 41 -7.42 -0.44 25.62
C VAL A 41 -7.34 -0.13 24.13
N ASN A 42 -8.33 0.61 23.64
CA ASN A 42 -8.36 1.08 22.27
C ASN A 42 -7.34 2.21 22.04
N SER A 43 -6.24 1.86 21.39
CA SER A 43 -5.18 2.79 20.97
C SER A 43 -5.58 3.42 19.64
N THR A 44 -5.72 4.74 19.60
CA THR A 44 -6.31 5.43 18.44
C THR A 44 -5.28 6.15 17.57
N ASN A 45 -5.63 6.37 16.30
CA ASN A 45 -4.86 7.15 15.33
C ASN A 45 -3.43 6.64 15.07
N ILE A 46 -3.22 5.32 15.11
CA ILE A 46 -1.93 4.70 14.84
C ILE A 46 -1.67 4.70 13.34
N CYS A 47 -0.51 5.19 12.93
CA CYS A 47 -0.05 5.22 11.54
C CYS A 47 1.32 4.54 11.41
N PRO A 48 1.49 3.57 10.49
CA PRO A 48 0.46 3.06 9.58
C PRO A 48 -0.52 2.11 10.28
N ALA A 49 -1.60 1.77 9.60
CA ALA A 49 -2.48 0.67 9.96
C ALA A 49 -1.76 -0.69 9.91
N ALA A 50 -2.42 -1.77 10.33
CA ALA A 50 -1.86 -3.12 10.36
C ALA A 50 -1.42 -3.65 8.97
N LEU A 51 -1.99 -3.11 7.89
CA LEU A 51 -1.56 -3.36 6.50
C LEU A 51 -0.28 -2.61 6.09
N GLY A 52 0.28 -1.79 6.98
CA GLY A 52 1.50 -1.04 6.79
C GLY A 52 1.40 0.10 5.77
N THR A 53 2.45 0.91 5.71
CA THR A 53 2.64 1.88 4.61
C THR A 53 2.83 1.18 3.26
N LYS A 54 3.17 -0.11 3.29
CA LYS A 54 3.37 -0.97 2.13
C LYS A 54 3.16 -2.42 2.59
N ASP A 55 2.46 -3.20 1.78
CA ASP A 55 2.15 -4.60 2.06
C ASP A 55 2.97 -5.51 1.11
N GLN A 56 2.35 -6.49 0.46
CA GLN A 56 2.97 -7.47 -0.44
C GLN A 56 3.55 -6.88 -1.74
N GLN A 57 3.02 -5.75 -2.20
CA GLN A 57 3.26 -5.27 -3.55
C GLN A 57 4.75 -4.92 -3.76
N PRO A 58 5.46 -5.43 -4.79
CA PRO A 58 6.88 -5.12 -4.99
C PRO A 58 7.11 -3.70 -5.53
N ALA A 59 8.16 -3.04 -5.04
CA ALA A 59 8.68 -1.80 -5.62
C ALA A 59 9.61 -2.11 -6.81
N ALA A 60 9.84 -1.12 -7.68
CA ALA A 60 10.83 -1.21 -8.77
C ALA A 60 12.00 -0.26 -8.53
N TYR A 61 13.15 -0.54 -9.14
CA TYR A 61 14.32 0.35 -9.13
C TYR A 61 14.73 0.65 -10.57
N SER A 62 15.09 1.90 -10.86
CA SER A 62 15.73 2.26 -12.13
C SER A 62 17.21 2.59 -11.89
N PRO A 63 18.15 1.89 -12.55
CA PRO A 63 19.57 2.24 -12.46
C PRO A 63 19.92 3.59 -13.11
N ASP A 64 19.08 4.06 -14.05
CA ASP A 64 19.32 5.32 -14.77
C ASP A 64 19.01 6.55 -13.90
N THR A 65 17.89 6.50 -13.17
CA THR A 65 17.48 7.59 -12.25
C THR A 65 18.05 7.39 -10.84
N GLN A 66 18.49 6.17 -10.50
CA GLN A 66 18.87 5.74 -9.16
C GLN A 66 17.75 5.91 -8.11
N LEU A 67 16.49 5.80 -8.55
CA LEU A 67 15.32 5.93 -7.70
C LEU A 67 14.60 4.58 -7.55
N PHE A 68 13.98 4.41 -6.39
CA PHE A 68 12.98 3.38 -6.14
C PHE A 68 11.57 3.93 -6.40
N TYR A 69 10.73 3.17 -7.09
CA TYR A 69 9.33 3.49 -7.32
C TYR A 69 8.48 2.62 -6.41
N VAL A 70 7.86 3.24 -5.42
CA VAL A 70 7.25 2.54 -4.29
C VAL A 70 5.73 2.76 -4.33
N PRO A 71 4.94 1.68 -4.48
CA PRO A 71 3.50 1.72 -4.30
C PRO A 71 3.19 1.66 -2.80
N THR A 72 2.54 2.70 -2.27
CA THR A 72 2.27 2.84 -0.83
C THR A 72 0.78 2.89 -0.51
N ASN A 73 0.49 2.55 0.75
CA ASN A 73 -0.77 2.71 1.43
C ASN A 73 -0.66 3.95 2.34
N HIS A 74 -1.74 4.71 2.48
CA HIS A 74 -1.84 5.93 3.29
C HIS A 74 -3.00 5.80 4.28
N VAL A 75 -2.90 4.78 5.14
CA VAL A 75 -3.98 4.31 6.02
C VAL A 75 -3.49 4.23 7.46
N CYS A 76 -4.32 4.67 8.39
CA CYS A 76 -4.11 4.59 9.83
C CYS A 76 -5.21 3.75 10.48
N MET A 77 -5.08 3.44 11.77
CA MET A 77 -6.04 2.60 12.48
C MET A 77 -6.27 3.01 13.93
N ASP A 78 -7.42 2.56 14.44
CA ASP A 78 -7.66 2.35 15.87
C ASP A 78 -7.54 0.84 16.13
N TYR A 79 -6.91 0.45 17.25
CA TYR A 79 -6.56 -0.94 17.58
C TYR A 79 -6.80 -1.24 19.07
N GLU A 80 -7.61 -2.26 19.34
CA GLU A 80 -7.91 -2.74 20.69
C GLU A 80 -7.56 -4.24 20.80
N PRO A 81 -6.50 -4.61 21.54
CA PRO A 81 -6.15 -6.00 21.79
C PRO A 81 -6.99 -6.60 22.91
N PHE A 82 -7.27 -7.90 22.85
CA PHE A 82 -7.97 -8.66 23.88
C PHE A 82 -7.41 -10.09 23.99
N GLU A 83 -7.46 -10.70 25.18
CA GLU A 83 -6.99 -12.08 25.38
C GLU A 83 -7.81 -13.09 24.58
N VAL A 84 -7.11 -14.06 23.99
CA VAL A 84 -7.70 -15.19 23.27
C VAL A 84 -6.95 -16.47 23.62
N GLU A 85 -7.67 -17.59 23.68
CA GLU A 85 -7.07 -18.90 23.87
C GLU A 85 -6.61 -19.50 22.54
N TYR A 86 -5.42 -20.11 22.53
CA TYR A 86 -4.92 -20.81 21.36
C TYR A 86 -5.66 -22.14 21.16
N THR A 87 -6.23 -22.32 19.97
CA THR A 87 -6.76 -23.61 19.50
C THR A 87 -6.22 -23.91 18.10
N ALA A 88 -5.60 -25.08 17.93
CA ALA A 88 -5.01 -25.47 16.65
C ALA A 88 -6.06 -25.46 15.51
N GLY A 89 -5.73 -24.78 14.41
CA GLY A 89 -6.62 -24.62 13.25
C GLY A 89 -7.65 -23.49 13.34
N GLN A 90 -7.74 -22.79 14.48
CA GLN A 90 -8.57 -21.59 14.64
C GLN A 90 -7.72 -20.31 14.51
N PRO A 91 -8.32 -19.17 14.11
CA PRO A 91 -7.64 -17.88 14.13
C PRO A 91 -7.17 -17.51 15.54
N TYR A 92 -5.93 -17.01 15.65
CA TYR A 92 -5.33 -16.56 16.90
C TYR A 92 -4.90 -15.10 16.75
N VAL A 93 -5.89 -14.20 16.76
CA VAL A 93 -5.70 -12.76 16.47
C VAL A 93 -5.69 -11.94 17.75
N GLY A 94 -6.79 -11.94 18.51
CA GLY A 94 -6.90 -11.20 19.77
C GLY A 94 -6.90 -9.68 19.60
N ALA A 95 -7.54 -9.15 18.56
CA ALA A 95 -7.67 -7.71 18.37
C ALA A 95 -8.85 -7.31 17.47
N THR A 96 -9.43 -6.14 17.75
CA THR A 96 -10.39 -5.45 16.88
C THR A 96 -9.72 -4.21 16.29
N LEU A 97 -9.91 -3.99 14.99
CA LEU A 97 -9.30 -2.89 14.25
C LEU A 97 -10.35 -2.10 13.48
N SER A 98 -10.14 -0.79 13.39
CA SER A 98 -10.85 0.09 12.44
C SER A 98 -9.82 0.86 11.62
N MET A 99 -9.88 0.80 10.29
CA MET A 99 -8.95 1.50 9.41
C MET A 99 -9.58 2.71 8.73
N PHE A 100 -8.78 3.75 8.46
CA PHE A 100 -9.25 5.00 7.85
C PHE A 100 -8.10 5.77 7.16
N PRO A 101 -8.41 6.73 6.25
CA PRO A 101 -7.38 7.54 5.58
C PRO A 101 -6.50 8.30 6.57
N ALA A 102 -5.20 8.35 6.28
CA ALA A 102 -4.23 9.03 7.12
C ALA A 102 -4.43 10.55 7.20
N GLY A 103 -5.10 11.17 6.21
CA GLY A 103 -5.45 12.58 6.26
C GLY A 103 -6.35 12.97 7.45
N ARG A 104 -7.08 12.01 8.05
CA ARG A 104 -7.76 12.19 9.34
C ARG A 104 -6.76 12.49 10.47
N VAL A 105 -5.66 11.75 10.54
CA VAL A 105 -4.63 11.92 11.59
C VAL A 105 -3.79 13.16 11.31
N MET A 106 -3.45 13.40 10.04
CA MET A 106 -2.66 14.56 9.63
C MET A 106 -3.46 15.88 9.63
N ASN A 107 -4.79 15.83 9.78
CA ASN A 107 -5.69 16.99 9.74
C ASN A 107 -5.49 17.90 8.51
N ASN A 108 -5.21 17.31 7.35
CA ASN A 108 -4.89 18.02 6.11
C ASN A 108 -6.05 18.02 5.08
N GLY A 109 -7.17 17.36 5.41
CA GLY A 109 -8.35 17.29 4.54
C GLY A 109 -8.25 16.29 3.38
N THR A 110 -7.20 15.45 3.31
CA THR A 110 -7.10 14.41 2.29
C THR A 110 -7.78 13.11 2.74
N ASP A 111 -8.34 12.36 1.79
CA ASP A 111 -9.06 11.11 2.01
C ASP A 111 -8.50 9.94 1.18
N ASN A 112 -7.42 10.18 0.42
CA ASN A 112 -6.73 9.17 -0.36
C ASN A 112 -6.13 8.07 0.53
N LEU A 113 -6.26 6.81 0.12
CA LEU A 113 -5.74 5.65 0.87
C LEU A 113 -4.40 5.14 0.32
N GLY A 114 -3.84 5.79 -0.70
CA GLY A 114 -2.58 5.39 -1.30
C GLY A 114 -1.79 6.55 -1.88
N ASN A 115 -0.49 6.32 -2.06
CA ASN A 115 0.35 7.16 -2.87
C ASN A 115 1.25 6.27 -3.76
N PHE A 116 1.59 6.76 -4.95
CA PHE A 116 2.67 6.20 -5.74
C PHE A 116 3.85 7.18 -5.71
N ILE A 117 4.99 6.75 -5.15
CA ILE A 117 6.12 7.65 -4.87
C ILE A 117 7.38 7.23 -5.61
N ALA A 118 8.26 8.19 -5.87
CA ALA A 118 9.69 7.92 -6.09
C ALA A 118 10.50 8.24 -4.83
N TRP A 119 11.42 7.35 -4.50
CA TRP A 119 12.23 7.37 -3.30
C TRP A 119 13.72 7.33 -3.64
N ASP A 120 14.46 8.28 -3.09
CA ASP A 120 15.92 8.29 -3.08
C ASP A 120 16.41 7.60 -1.81
N ASN A 121 16.91 6.38 -1.98
CA ASN A 121 17.32 5.54 -0.85
C ASN A 121 18.65 5.93 -0.23
N VAL A 122 19.41 6.82 -0.87
CA VAL A 122 20.67 7.35 -0.33
C VAL A 122 20.39 8.54 0.59
N LYS A 123 19.46 9.41 0.21
CA LYS A 123 19.06 10.58 1.00
C LYS A 123 17.93 10.30 1.98
N GLY A 124 17.13 9.27 1.72
CA GLY A 124 15.92 8.99 2.50
C GLY A 124 14.80 9.98 2.21
N GLU A 125 14.59 10.32 0.95
CA GLU A 125 13.66 11.39 0.55
C GLU A 125 12.68 10.93 -0.54
N ILE A 126 11.44 11.41 -0.44
CA ILE A 126 10.45 11.33 -1.50
C ILE A 126 10.76 12.41 -2.55
N LYS A 127 11.01 12.01 -3.80
CA LYS A 127 11.27 12.95 -4.91
C LYS A 127 9.99 13.50 -5.53
N TRP A 128 8.98 12.65 -5.65
CA TRP A 128 7.63 13.01 -6.07
C TRP A 128 6.65 11.99 -5.50
N SER A 129 5.38 12.38 -5.40
CA SER A 129 4.30 11.57 -4.86
C SER A 129 3.00 11.86 -5.60
N ASN A 130 2.39 10.81 -6.15
CA ASN A 130 1.08 10.86 -6.77
C ASN A 130 0.04 10.28 -5.81
N PRO A 131 -0.93 11.07 -5.32
CA PRO A 131 -2.00 10.54 -4.50
C PRO A 131 -2.94 9.66 -5.34
N GLU A 132 -3.34 8.51 -4.77
CA GLU A 132 -4.30 7.59 -5.38
C GLU A 132 -5.52 7.41 -4.45
N PRO A 133 -6.76 7.42 -4.99
CA PRO A 133 -7.97 7.32 -4.16
C PRO A 133 -7.93 6.11 -3.22
N PHE A 134 -7.41 5.00 -3.73
CA PHE A 134 -7.20 3.77 -2.99
C PHE A 134 -5.70 3.45 -2.85
N SER A 135 -5.36 2.56 -1.94
CA SER A 135 -3.99 2.05 -1.79
C SER A 135 -3.44 1.48 -3.10
N VAL A 136 -2.15 1.71 -3.38
CA VAL A 136 -1.51 1.14 -4.57
C VAL A 136 -1.06 -0.28 -4.23
N TRP A 137 -1.90 -1.26 -4.55
CA TRP A 137 -1.70 -2.66 -4.13
C TRP A 137 -1.06 -3.56 -5.19
N SER A 138 -0.63 -2.98 -6.30
CA SER A 138 0.01 -3.69 -7.41
C SER A 138 1.53 -3.60 -7.37
N GLY A 139 2.20 -4.59 -7.95
CA GLY A 139 3.63 -4.51 -8.19
C GLY A 139 3.99 -3.57 -9.33
N VAL A 140 5.12 -2.90 -9.18
CA VAL A 140 5.61 -1.86 -10.11
C VAL A 140 6.58 -2.46 -11.11
N LEU A 141 6.57 -1.91 -12.33
CA LEU A 141 7.57 -2.19 -13.37
C LEU A 141 8.20 -0.89 -13.87
N ALA A 142 9.50 -0.71 -13.64
CA ALA A 142 10.29 0.35 -14.28
C ALA A 142 10.97 -0.18 -15.55
N THR A 143 11.06 0.64 -16.59
CA THR A 143 11.67 0.28 -17.87
C THR A 143 12.73 1.31 -18.28
N ALA A 144 13.67 0.89 -19.15
CA ALA A 144 14.70 1.79 -19.72
C ALA A 144 14.12 2.88 -20.64
N GLY A 145 12.82 2.86 -20.95
CA GLY A 145 12.13 3.91 -21.71
C GLY A 145 11.78 5.15 -20.89
N ASN A 146 12.29 5.28 -19.65
CA ASN A 146 11.91 6.32 -18.68
C ASN A 146 10.41 6.30 -18.31
N VAL A 147 9.81 5.10 -18.30
CA VAL A 147 8.41 4.87 -17.96
C VAL A 147 8.28 3.82 -16.88
N VAL A 148 7.42 4.09 -15.90
CA VAL A 148 7.10 3.22 -14.77
C VAL A 148 5.62 2.88 -14.76
N PHE A 149 5.30 1.59 -14.67
CA PHE A 149 3.94 1.07 -14.69
C PHE A 149 3.50 0.56 -13.33
N TYR A 150 2.24 0.82 -12.98
CA TYR A 150 1.57 0.25 -11.82
C TYR A 150 0.07 0.16 -12.07
N GLY A 151 -0.60 -0.71 -11.33
CA GLY A 151 -2.05 -0.85 -11.29
C GLY A 151 -2.69 -0.24 -10.05
N THR A 152 -3.93 0.24 -10.17
CA THR A 152 -4.73 0.74 -9.04
C THR A 152 -5.83 -0.25 -8.64
N LEU A 153 -6.33 -0.13 -7.40
CA LEU A 153 -7.40 -1.00 -6.89
C LEU A 153 -8.73 -0.77 -7.62
N GLU A 154 -8.99 0.43 -8.12
CA GLU A 154 -10.10 0.74 -8.99
C GLU A 154 -9.86 0.32 -10.46
N GLY A 155 -8.78 -0.40 -10.74
CA GLY A 155 -8.60 -1.16 -11.98
C GLY A 155 -7.95 -0.40 -13.13
N TYR A 156 -7.21 0.68 -12.86
CA TYR A 156 -6.42 1.33 -13.89
C TYR A 156 -5.01 0.76 -13.96
N LEU A 157 -4.56 0.36 -15.15
CA LEU A 157 -3.13 0.29 -15.44
C LEU A 157 -2.68 1.71 -15.81
N LYS A 158 -1.74 2.26 -15.05
CA LYS A 158 -1.14 3.56 -15.28
C LYS A 158 0.32 3.42 -15.70
N ALA A 159 0.79 4.36 -16.50
CA ALA A 159 2.21 4.54 -16.78
C ALA A 159 2.57 6.00 -16.48
N VAL A 160 3.66 6.20 -15.75
CA VAL A 160 4.15 7.53 -15.37
C VAL A 160 5.58 7.75 -15.83
N ASN A 161 5.95 9.02 -16.02
CA ASN A 161 7.34 9.42 -16.23
C ASN A 161 8.18 9.11 -14.97
N ALA A 162 9.33 8.47 -15.15
CA ALA A 162 10.13 7.97 -14.03
C ALA A 162 10.85 9.08 -13.23
N GLU A 163 11.02 10.27 -13.78
CA GLU A 163 11.67 11.41 -13.12
C GLU A 163 10.66 12.37 -12.48
N THR A 164 9.51 12.58 -13.12
CA THR A 164 8.54 13.61 -12.71
C THR A 164 7.28 13.06 -12.05
N GLY A 165 6.97 11.78 -12.24
CA GLY A 165 5.70 11.18 -11.81
C GLY A 165 4.50 11.54 -12.69
N GLU A 166 4.67 12.29 -13.78
CA GLU A 166 3.57 12.67 -14.68
C GLU A 166 2.88 11.44 -15.29
N GLU A 167 1.54 11.36 -15.24
CA GLU A 167 0.76 10.31 -15.89
C GLU A 167 0.85 10.44 -17.42
N LEU A 168 1.42 9.44 -18.07
CA LEU A 168 1.61 9.36 -19.52
C LEU A 168 0.54 8.48 -20.20
N TYR A 169 0.02 7.50 -19.46
CA TYR A 169 -0.94 6.54 -19.96
C TYR A 169 -1.85 6.05 -18.85
N ARG A 170 -3.11 5.80 -19.20
CA ARG A 170 -4.09 5.16 -18.32
C ARG A 170 -5.07 4.30 -19.10
N PHE A 171 -5.32 3.08 -18.63
CA PHE A 171 -6.31 2.18 -19.19
C PHE A 171 -7.13 1.47 -18.11
N LYS A 172 -8.45 1.42 -18.27
CA LYS A 172 -9.38 0.75 -17.35
C LYS A 172 -9.45 -0.73 -17.67
N THR A 173 -8.79 -1.54 -16.85
CA THR A 173 -8.92 -3.00 -16.88
C THR A 173 -10.28 -3.45 -16.27
N PRO A 174 -10.74 -4.68 -16.53
CA PRO A 174 -12.04 -5.15 -16.06
C PRO A 174 -12.22 -5.22 -14.53
N SER A 175 -11.13 -5.26 -13.75
CA SER A 175 -11.16 -5.41 -12.30
C SER A 175 -9.96 -4.72 -11.64
N GLY A 176 -9.95 -4.62 -10.30
CA GLY A 176 -8.85 -4.05 -9.54
C GLY A 176 -7.55 -4.82 -9.74
N ILE A 177 -6.41 -4.13 -9.66
CA ILE A 177 -5.10 -4.74 -9.88
C ILE A 177 -4.36 -4.87 -8.56
N ILE A 178 -4.15 -6.10 -8.12
CA ILE A 178 -3.29 -6.45 -6.97
C ILE A 178 -2.03 -7.22 -7.39
N GLY A 179 -1.97 -7.63 -8.65
CA GLY A 179 -0.83 -8.35 -9.24
C GLY A 179 0.26 -7.40 -9.72
N ASN A 180 1.34 -7.98 -10.23
CA ASN A 180 2.50 -7.23 -10.71
C ASN A 180 2.36 -6.93 -12.20
N VAL A 181 2.78 -5.74 -12.62
CA VAL A 181 2.98 -5.46 -14.05
C VAL A 181 4.24 -6.17 -14.54
N THR A 182 4.20 -6.78 -15.72
CA THR A 182 5.34 -7.50 -16.34
C THR A 182 5.51 -7.08 -17.79
N THR A 183 6.74 -7.20 -18.32
CA THR A 183 7.05 -7.00 -19.74
C THR A 183 7.83 -8.16 -20.32
N TRP A 184 7.65 -8.41 -21.62
CA TRP A 184 8.42 -9.38 -22.40
C TRP A 184 8.49 -8.95 -23.87
N GLU A 185 9.35 -9.59 -24.64
CA GLU A 185 9.40 -9.44 -26.11
C GLU A 185 8.92 -10.73 -26.78
N HIS A 186 8.15 -10.58 -27.85
CA HIS A 186 7.78 -11.68 -28.73
C HIS A 186 7.76 -11.21 -30.19
N GLY A 187 8.51 -11.89 -31.07
CA GLY A 187 8.58 -11.55 -32.50
C GLY A 187 9.12 -10.14 -32.78
N GLY A 188 10.08 -9.66 -31.97
CA GLY A 188 10.66 -8.31 -32.10
C GLY A 188 9.75 -7.19 -31.60
N LYS A 189 8.64 -7.52 -30.93
CA LYS A 189 7.70 -6.54 -30.35
C LYS A 189 7.65 -6.68 -28.84
N GLN A 190 7.77 -5.57 -28.12
CA GLN A 190 7.61 -5.51 -26.68
C GLN A 190 6.12 -5.52 -26.29
N TYR A 191 5.81 -6.24 -25.22
CA TYR A 191 4.50 -6.33 -24.61
C TYR A 191 4.56 -5.97 -23.13
N ILE A 192 3.48 -5.39 -22.62
CA ILE A 192 3.23 -5.19 -21.19
C ILE A 192 2.01 -6.03 -20.82
N GLY A 193 2.04 -6.74 -19.70
CA GLY A 193 0.94 -7.55 -19.21
C GLY A 193 0.65 -7.31 -17.73
N VAL A 194 -0.62 -7.40 -17.36
CA VAL A 194 -1.07 -7.27 -15.98
C VAL A 194 -2.32 -8.12 -15.74
N LEU A 195 -2.38 -8.76 -14.57
CA LEU A 195 -3.57 -9.46 -14.09
C LEU A 195 -4.52 -8.47 -13.39
N SER A 196 -5.77 -8.47 -13.82
CA SER A 196 -6.87 -7.76 -13.18
C SER A 196 -7.81 -8.77 -12.51
N GLY A 197 -8.08 -8.52 -11.23
CA GLY A 197 -8.82 -9.40 -10.33
C GLY A 197 -8.64 -8.90 -8.90
N LEU A 198 -9.57 -8.07 -8.44
CA LEU A 198 -9.54 -7.51 -7.08
C LEU A 198 -9.58 -8.65 -6.04
N GLY A 199 -8.79 -8.50 -4.99
CA GLY A 199 -8.71 -9.44 -3.88
C GLY A 199 -7.68 -8.98 -2.85
N GLY A 200 -6.99 -9.95 -2.23
CA GLY A 200 -6.07 -9.66 -1.13
C GLY A 200 -6.77 -9.03 0.08
N TRP A 201 -6.01 -8.39 0.97
CA TRP A 201 -6.58 -7.78 2.16
C TRP A 201 -7.41 -6.53 1.83
N ALA A 202 -6.90 -5.65 0.94
CA ALA A 202 -7.63 -4.45 0.51
C ALA A 202 -8.97 -4.75 -0.20
N GLY A 203 -9.10 -5.92 -0.84
CA GLY A 203 -10.33 -6.37 -1.50
C GLY A 203 -11.15 -7.39 -0.70
N ILE A 204 -10.83 -7.66 0.57
CA ILE A 204 -11.42 -8.80 1.32
C ILE A 204 -12.95 -8.71 1.46
N GLY A 205 -13.48 -7.48 1.54
CA GLY A 205 -14.94 -7.25 1.54
C GLY A 205 -15.64 -7.86 0.33
N PHE A 206 -15.04 -7.77 -0.87
CA PHE A 206 -15.57 -8.39 -2.09
C PHE A 206 -15.35 -9.89 -2.10
N ALA A 207 -14.12 -10.31 -1.81
CA ALA A 207 -13.72 -11.70 -1.96
C ALA A 207 -14.46 -12.62 -0.98
N ALA A 208 -14.79 -12.13 0.21
CA ALA A 208 -15.45 -12.89 1.27
C ALA A 208 -16.91 -12.44 1.55
N GLY A 209 -17.41 -11.40 0.88
CA GLY A 209 -18.79 -10.91 1.08
C GLY A 209 -19.03 -10.24 2.44
N LEU A 210 -18.01 -9.62 3.01
CA LEU A 210 -18.04 -8.97 4.33
C LEU A 210 -18.57 -7.54 4.21
N THR A 211 -19.29 -7.06 5.22
CA THR A 211 -19.95 -5.73 5.16
C THR A 211 -19.80 -4.88 6.42
N GLY A 212 -19.40 -5.46 7.55
CA GLY A 212 -19.14 -4.72 8.79
C GLY A 212 -17.86 -3.89 8.66
N ASP A 213 -17.85 -2.68 9.22
CA ASP A 213 -16.71 -1.76 9.04
C ASP A 213 -15.42 -2.27 9.72
N THR A 214 -15.55 -3.10 10.76
CA THR A 214 -14.42 -3.76 11.46
C THR A 214 -14.13 -5.17 10.92
N ASP A 215 -14.95 -5.70 10.00
CA ASP A 215 -14.72 -7.01 9.39
C ASP A 215 -13.40 -7.03 8.59
N GLY A 216 -12.87 -8.22 8.38
CA GLY A 216 -11.60 -8.38 7.64
C GLY A 216 -10.46 -7.61 8.31
N LEU A 217 -10.43 -7.61 9.65
CA LEU A 217 -9.44 -6.91 10.47
C LEU A 217 -9.40 -5.39 10.19
N GLY A 218 -10.58 -4.77 10.04
CA GLY A 218 -10.74 -3.32 9.83
C GLY A 218 -10.60 -2.84 8.39
N ALA A 219 -10.17 -3.69 7.46
CA ALA A 219 -9.99 -3.31 6.06
C ALA A 219 -11.34 -3.03 5.35
N VAL A 220 -12.41 -3.76 5.70
CA VAL A 220 -13.70 -3.63 5.00
C VAL A 220 -14.25 -2.20 5.10
N GLY A 221 -14.14 -1.55 6.26
CA GLY A 221 -14.55 -0.16 6.45
C GLY A 221 -13.74 0.82 5.60
N ALA A 222 -12.40 0.71 5.60
CA ALA A 222 -11.53 1.61 4.86
C ALA A 222 -11.75 1.55 3.34
N TYR A 223 -12.01 0.36 2.79
CA TYR A 223 -12.13 0.16 1.34
C TYR A 223 -13.58 0.01 0.86
N LYS A 224 -14.58 0.38 1.68
CA LYS A 224 -16.01 0.19 1.37
C LYS A 224 -16.44 0.84 0.04
N SER A 225 -15.92 2.03 -0.26
CA SER A 225 -16.23 2.78 -1.48
C SER A 225 -15.68 2.13 -2.75
N LEU A 226 -14.73 1.19 -2.65
CA LEU A 226 -14.14 0.49 -3.80
C LEU A 226 -15.22 -0.24 -4.64
N SER A 227 -16.36 -0.54 -4.03
CA SER A 227 -17.50 -1.25 -4.65
C SER A 227 -18.20 -0.45 -5.72
N SER A 228 -18.02 0.86 -5.68
CA SER A 228 -18.55 1.78 -6.68
C SER A 228 -17.70 1.83 -7.95
N TYR A 229 -16.50 1.23 -7.96
CA TYR A 229 -15.53 1.40 -9.05
C TYR A 229 -15.11 0.10 -9.74
N THR A 230 -15.22 -1.03 -9.05
CA THR A 230 -14.70 -2.30 -9.54
C THR A 230 -15.50 -3.48 -8.98
N SER A 231 -15.21 -4.67 -9.49
CA SER A 231 -15.81 -5.94 -9.06
C SER A 231 -14.74 -7.03 -9.11
N LEU A 232 -15.05 -8.23 -8.61
CA LEU A 232 -14.17 -9.39 -8.77
C LEU A 232 -13.88 -9.66 -10.27
N GLY A 233 -12.73 -10.26 -10.54
CA GLY A 233 -12.29 -10.55 -11.91
C GLY A 233 -11.20 -11.61 -11.95
N GLY A 234 -10.68 -11.86 -13.16
CA GLY A 234 -9.66 -12.88 -13.40
C GLY A 234 -9.18 -12.83 -14.85
N VAL A 235 -8.68 -11.67 -15.28
CA VAL A 235 -8.31 -11.41 -16.69
C VAL A 235 -6.87 -10.93 -16.78
N LEU A 236 -6.08 -11.56 -17.65
CA LEU A 236 -4.80 -11.04 -18.11
C LEU A 236 -5.05 -10.04 -19.25
N THR A 237 -4.64 -8.79 -19.07
CA THR A 237 -4.66 -7.79 -20.14
C THR A 237 -3.26 -7.58 -20.68
N VAL A 238 -3.10 -7.60 -22.00
CA VAL A 238 -1.82 -7.46 -22.70
C VAL A 238 -1.85 -6.23 -23.61
N PHE A 239 -0.79 -5.42 -23.57
CA PHE A 239 -0.64 -4.16 -24.29
C PHE A 239 0.62 -4.20 -25.16
N SER A 240 0.58 -3.51 -26.30
CA SER A 240 1.71 -3.26 -27.18
C SER A 240 1.42 -2.02 -28.04
N LEU A 241 2.44 -1.38 -28.61
CA LEU A 241 2.26 -0.31 -29.60
C LEU A 241 1.68 -0.78 -30.93
#